data_AF-A0A1S2MGI1-F1
#
_entry.id   AF-A0A1S2MGI1-F1
#
_cell.length_a   1.000
_cell.length_b   1.000
_cell.length_c   1.000
_cell.angle_alpha   90.00
_cell.angle_beta   90.00
_cell.angle_gamma   90.00
#
_symmetry.space_group_name_H-M   'P 1'
#
loop_
_entity.id
_entity.type
_entity.pdbx_description
1 polymer ?
#
loop_
_entity_poly.entity_id
_entity_poly.type
_entity_poly.pdbx_seq_one_letter_code
_entity_poly.pdbx_strand_id
1 'polypeptide(L)'
;MVKGASKKATKMAVKYAAAKANIALWQVWAWVIGIIAVILLIVVIFGTIVTAIKIEEDKQKELAGGDSGGCSVNVGNIDTEKAKEKWKSADGTPLEGKAEDMIKIAKKEDIDPAIFMAIVANETGYGKAEAVKTHNNVAGMMGSGDLFHFDSIDKGLDAAAKNLNELYFSKGLTTPEKIGKKYAPVGAANDPTDLNSNWVPNVKKFTSDISKSDGKSADKGKETVSCDSDVPAGKSIKKLEKVIKKNGGKLPKTKHKTFEPNTYNYKECTWYVYNRRKELGLPVTLLFGNGGDWPERAKQQGYKTGKEPKVGAMVSWPYKSEDFGSTVYGHIAFVEEVKKNGEIRVSEHNIKPFAYGERTFKPKKDLTFIY
;
A
#
# COMPACT_ATOMS: atom_id res chain seq x y z
N MET A 1 3.93 -64.08 -17.93
CA MET A 1 3.26 -64.88 -16.86
C MET A 1 2.62 -64.05 -15.74
N VAL A 2 3.09 -62.84 -15.41
CA VAL A 2 2.61 -62.06 -14.24
C VAL A 2 1.15 -61.54 -14.33
N LYS A 3 0.65 -61.14 -15.52
CA LYS A 3 -0.74 -60.65 -15.68
C LYS A 3 -1.83 -61.70 -15.42
N GLY A 4 -1.51 -63.00 -15.54
CA GLY A 4 -2.46 -64.10 -15.34
C GLY A 4 -2.70 -64.42 -13.85
N ALA A 5 -1.66 -64.29 -13.02
CA ALA A 5 -1.74 -64.58 -11.59
C ALA A 5 -2.60 -63.56 -10.83
N SER A 6 -2.47 -62.26 -11.17
CA SER A 6 -3.26 -61.17 -10.60
C SER A 6 -4.77 -61.36 -10.82
N LYS A 7 -5.21 -61.64 -12.07
CA LYS A 7 -6.63 -61.89 -12.37
C LYS A 7 -7.21 -63.09 -11.62
N LYS A 8 -6.39 -64.13 -11.38
CA LYS A 8 -6.80 -65.35 -10.67
C LYS A 8 -6.99 -65.08 -9.17
N ALA A 9 -6.08 -64.29 -8.57
CA ALA A 9 -6.19 -63.86 -7.17
C ALA A 9 -7.41 -62.96 -6.94
N THR A 10 -7.68 -61.99 -7.82
CA THR A 10 -8.85 -61.11 -7.72
C THR A 10 -10.16 -61.90 -7.82
N LYS A 11 -10.26 -62.88 -8.73
CA LYS A 11 -11.44 -63.75 -8.83
C LYS A 11 -11.66 -64.59 -7.58
N MET A 12 -10.60 -65.06 -6.91
CA MET A 12 -10.73 -65.81 -5.66
C MET A 12 -11.19 -64.92 -4.50
N ALA A 13 -10.63 -63.71 -4.38
CA ALA A 13 -11.06 -62.76 -3.36
C ALA A 13 -12.54 -62.35 -3.49
N VAL A 14 -13.01 -62.12 -4.73
CA VAL A 14 -14.43 -61.80 -4.99
C VAL A 14 -15.36 -62.98 -4.67
N LYS A 15 -14.95 -64.22 -5.00
CA LYS A 15 -15.70 -65.44 -4.63
C LYS A 15 -15.81 -65.62 -3.12
N TYR A 16 -14.73 -65.36 -2.40
CA TYR A 16 -14.71 -65.43 -0.94
C TYR A 16 -15.62 -64.38 -0.30
N ALA A 17 -15.60 -63.14 -0.79
CA ALA A 17 -16.47 -62.07 -0.31
C ALA A 17 -17.97 -62.37 -0.53
N ALA A 18 -18.32 -62.90 -1.72
CA ALA A 18 -19.70 -63.30 -2.04
C ALA A 18 -20.20 -64.43 -1.12
N ALA A 19 -19.37 -65.46 -0.90
CA ALA A 19 -19.71 -66.59 -0.04
C ALA A 19 -19.92 -66.16 1.43
N LYS A 20 -19.09 -65.24 1.94
CA LYS A 20 -19.18 -64.75 3.32
C LYS A 20 -20.39 -63.84 3.56
N ALA A 21 -20.84 -63.12 2.53
CA ALA A 21 -21.97 -62.19 2.64
C ALA A 21 -23.31 -62.78 2.16
N ASN A 22 -23.34 -64.06 1.77
CA ASN A 22 -24.53 -64.78 1.26
C ASN A 22 -25.26 -64.04 0.12
N ILE A 23 -24.50 -63.39 -0.75
CA ILE A 23 -24.99 -62.59 -1.88
C ILE A 23 -24.44 -63.13 -3.19
N ALA A 24 -25.20 -62.96 -4.26
CA ALA A 24 -24.83 -63.49 -5.55
C ALA A 24 -23.57 -62.78 -6.09
N LEU A 25 -22.70 -63.52 -6.77
CA LEU A 25 -21.38 -63.04 -7.23
C LEU A 25 -21.46 -61.74 -8.05
N TRP A 26 -22.53 -61.55 -8.81
CA TRP A 26 -22.76 -60.36 -9.63
C TRP A 26 -23.03 -59.11 -8.80
N GLN A 27 -23.60 -59.23 -7.59
CA GLN A 27 -23.84 -58.12 -6.68
C GLN A 27 -22.53 -57.58 -6.11
N VAL A 28 -21.56 -58.45 -5.79
CA VAL A 28 -20.21 -58.02 -5.36
C VAL A 28 -19.50 -57.27 -6.49
N TRP A 29 -19.62 -57.74 -7.73
CA TRP A 29 -19.08 -57.02 -8.89
C TRP A 29 -19.76 -55.67 -9.11
N ALA A 30 -21.09 -55.56 -8.91
CA ALA A 30 -21.80 -54.29 -8.98
C ALA A 30 -21.29 -53.29 -7.92
N TRP A 31 -20.98 -53.75 -6.72
CA TRP A 31 -20.45 -52.90 -5.64
C TRP A 31 -19.03 -52.42 -5.93
N VAL A 32 -18.16 -53.31 -6.44
CA VAL A 32 -16.80 -52.95 -6.83
C VAL A 32 -16.82 -51.91 -7.97
N ILE A 33 -17.70 -52.10 -8.97
CA ILE A 33 -17.87 -51.13 -10.06
C ILE A 33 -18.40 -49.80 -9.52
N GLY A 34 -19.36 -49.83 -8.60
CA GLY A 34 -19.91 -48.63 -7.95
C GLY A 34 -18.86 -47.84 -7.16
N ILE A 35 -18.01 -48.51 -6.38
CA ILE A 35 -16.91 -47.87 -5.63
C ILE A 35 -15.89 -47.23 -6.58
N ILE A 36 -15.52 -47.93 -7.65
CA ILE A 36 -14.60 -47.39 -8.66
C ILE A 36 -15.21 -46.16 -9.35
N ALA A 37 -16.51 -46.19 -9.66
CA ALA A 37 -17.21 -45.05 -10.25
C ALA A 37 -17.26 -43.84 -9.30
N VAL A 38 -17.46 -44.04 -8.00
CA VAL A 38 -17.43 -42.96 -6.98
C VAL A 38 -16.02 -42.38 -6.84
N ILE A 39 -14.98 -43.21 -6.82
CA ILE A 39 -13.59 -42.72 -6.75
C ILE A 39 -13.26 -41.90 -8.00
N LEU A 40 -13.66 -42.36 -9.20
CA LEU A 40 -13.47 -41.61 -10.44
C LEU A 40 -14.23 -40.28 -10.41
N LEU A 41 -15.46 -40.25 -9.87
CA LEU A 41 -16.23 -39.02 -9.71
C LEU A 41 -15.52 -38.02 -8.77
N ILE A 42 -14.98 -38.49 -7.65
CA ILE A 42 -14.23 -37.65 -6.69
C ILE A 42 -12.97 -37.09 -7.34
N VAL A 43 -12.22 -37.89 -8.11
CA VAL A 43 -11.03 -37.42 -8.83
C VAL A 43 -11.38 -36.36 -9.87
N VAL A 44 -12.50 -36.51 -10.59
CA VAL A 44 -12.99 -35.51 -11.54
C VAL A 44 -13.40 -34.23 -10.81
N ILE A 45 -14.16 -34.32 -9.72
CA ILE A 45 -14.56 -33.15 -8.91
C ILE A 45 -13.32 -32.43 -8.35
N PHE A 46 -12.36 -33.17 -7.78
CA PHE A 46 -11.14 -32.61 -7.25
C PHE A 46 -10.28 -31.96 -8.35
N GLY A 47 -10.19 -32.60 -9.52
CA GLY A 47 -9.55 -32.03 -10.70
C GLY A 47 -10.20 -30.71 -11.13
N THR A 48 -11.54 -30.65 -11.19
CA THR A 48 -12.26 -29.41 -11.53
C THR A 48 -12.07 -28.30 -10.50
N ILE A 49 -12.00 -28.63 -9.21
CA ILE A 49 -11.72 -27.66 -8.14
C ILE A 49 -10.29 -27.12 -8.25
N VAL A 50 -9.30 -27.98 -8.50
CA VAL A 50 -7.91 -27.55 -8.70
C VAL A 50 -7.78 -26.67 -9.94
N THR A 51 -8.45 -27.01 -11.05
CA THR A 51 -8.49 -26.15 -12.25
C THR A 51 -9.19 -24.82 -11.97
N ALA A 52 -10.29 -24.82 -11.22
CA ALA A 52 -10.99 -23.59 -10.85
C ALA A 52 -10.14 -22.68 -9.93
N ILE A 53 -9.43 -23.24 -8.94
CA ILE A 53 -8.48 -22.51 -8.09
C ILE A 53 -7.36 -21.90 -8.94
N LYS A 54 -6.85 -22.64 -9.92
CA LYS A 54 -5.81 -22.15 -10.83
C LYS A 54 -6.32 -21.03 -11.74
N ILE A 55 -7.56 -21.14 -12.23
CA ILE A 55 -8.25 -20.07 -12.96
C ILE A 55 -8.48 -18.84 -12.07
N GLU A 56 -8.80 -19.01 -10.79
CA GLU A 56 -8.94 -17.91 -9.83
C GLU A 56 -7.59 -17.21 -9.56
N GLU A 57 -6.50 -17.99 -9.43
CA GLU A 57 -5.13 -17.50 -9.29
C GLU A 57 -4.64 -16.79 -10.56
N ASP A 58 -4.94 -17.34 -11.73
CA ASP A 58 -4.61 -16.74 -13.03
C ASP A 58 -5.47 -15.50 -13.31
N LYS A 59 -6.73 -15.45 -12.87
CA LYS A 59 -7.57 -14.23 -12.89
C LYS A 59 -7.06 -13.16 -11.94
N GLN A 60 -6.55 -13.53 -10.75
CA GLN A 60 -5.85 -12.62 -9.86
C GLN A 60 -4.56 -12.08 -10.50
N LYS A 61 -3.85 -12.90 -11.28
CA LYS A 61 -2.67 -12.49 -12.07
C LYS A 61 -3.02 -11.63 -13.30
N GLU A 62 -4.16 -11.85 -13.96
CA GLU A 62 -4.63 -11.00 -15.07
C GLU A 62 -5.22 -9.67 -14.59
N LEU A 63 -5.88 -9.63 -13.42
CA LEU A 63 -6.28 -8.39 -12.76
C LEU A 63 -5.08 -7.57 -12.25
N ALA A 64 -3.95 -8.23 -11.99
CA ALA A 64 -2.65 -7.60 -11.74
C ALA A 64 -1.86 -7.30 -13.04
N GLY A 65 -2.28 -7.84 -14.18
CA GLY A 65 -1.63 -7.71 -15.48
C GLY A 65 -2.33 -6.75 -16.45
N GLY A 66 -3.33 -5.99 -15.98
CA GLY A 66 -3.99 -4.96 -16.77
C GLY A 66 -3.04 -3.79 -17.01
N ASP A 67 -2.59 -3.65 -18.26
CA ASP A 67 -1.80 -2.56 -18.82
C ASP A 67 -2.30 -1.17 -18.38
N SER A 68 -1.81 -0.74 -17.22
CA SER A 68 -1.66 0.68 -16.91
C SER A 68 -0.26 1.03 -17.36
N GLY A 69 -0.13 2.01 -18.27
CA GLY A 69 1.14 2.60 -18.67
C GLY A 69 1.90 3.14 -17.46
N GLY A 70 2.60 2.23 -16.79
CA GLY A 70 3.35 2.45 -15.57
C GLY A 70 4.75 2.89 -15.96
N CYS A 71 5.23 3.94 -15.30
CA CYS A 71 6.65 4.23 -15.29
C CYS A 71 7.38 2.97 -14.77
N SER A 72 8.08 2.30 -15.66
CA SER A 72 9.07 1.29 -15.30
C SER A 72 10.15 2.00 -14.48
N VAL A 73 10.07 1.89 -13.16
CA VAL A 73 11.21 2.15 -12.28
C VAL A 73 12.30 1.17 -12.72
N ASN A 74 13.55 1.60 -12.79
CA ASN A 74 14.66 0.73 -13.18
C ASN A 74 14.94 -0.26 -12.03
N VAL A 75 14.08 -1.28 -11.89
CA VAL A 75 14.20 -2.33 -10.88
C VAL A 75 15.34 -3.25 -11.29
N GLY A 76 16.58 -2.95 -10.87
CA GLY A 76 17.59 -4.01 -10.84
C GLY A 76 19.03 -3.63 -11.18
N ASN A 77 19.73 -2.99 -10.23
CA ASN A 77 21.18 -3.10 -10.19
C ASN A 77 21.74 -3.63 -8.85
N ILE A 78 21.03 -4.55 -8.19
CA ILE A 78 21.52 -5.17 -6.94
C ILE A 78 22.32 -6.45 -7.21
N ASP A 79 23.49 -6.56 -6.58
CA ASP A 79 24.29 -7.78 -6.49
C ASP A 79 23.85 -8.57 -5.25
N THR A 80 23.07 -9.63 -5.47
CA THR A 80 22.45 -10.42 -4.40
C THR A 80 23.48 -11.07 -3.48
N GLU A 81 24.65 -11.47 -3.99
CA GLU A 81 25.67 -12.12 -3.17
C GLU A 81 26.40 -11.10 -2.30
N LYS A 82 26.73 -9.91 -2.83
CA LYS A 82 27.23 -8.81 -2.00
C LYS A 82 26.22 -8.35 -0.96
N ALA A 83 24.93 -8.32 -1.33
CA ALA A 83 23.86 -7.95 -0.42
C ALA A 83 23.75 -8.94 0.75
N LYS A 84 23.78 -10.26 0.48
CA LYS A 84 23.82 -11.31 1.52
C LYS A 84 25.05 -11.18 2.41
N GLU A 85 26.23 -11.01 1.82
CA GLU A 85 27.48 -10.88 2.58
C GLU A 85 27.44 -9.70 3.53
N LYS A 86 26.98 -8.53 3.04
CA LYS A 86 26.87 -7.32 3.87
C LYS A 86 25.87 -7.50 5.02
N TRP A 87 24.79 -8.26 4.78
CA TRP A 87 23.75 -8.52 5.77
C TRP A 87 24.08 -9.59 6.82
N LYS A 88 25.22 -10.29 6.72
CA LYS A 88 25.75 -11.11 7.84
C LYS A 88 25.97 -10.31 9.13
N SER A 89 26.07 -8.98 9.03
CA SER A 89 26.10 -8.09 10.20
C SER A 89 24.83 -8.17 11.09
N ALA A 90 23.75 -8.78 10.58
CA ALA A 90 22.50 -9.05 11.29
C ALA A 90 22.43 -10.45 11.91
N ASP A 91 23.47 -11.28 11.81
CA ASP A 91 23.49 -12.62 12.40
C ASP A 91 23.28 -12.53 13.93
N GLY A 92 22.45 -13.42 14.47
CA GLY A 92 22.00 -13.38 15.87
C GLY A 92 20.92 -12.35 16.17
N THR A 93 20.34 -11.70 15.15
CA THR A 93 19.20 -10.77 15.31
C THR A 93 17.94 -11.32 14.61
N PRO A 94 16.75 -10.75 14.88
CA PRO A 94 15.53 -11.14 14.17
C PRO A 94 15.57 -10.89 12.64
N LEU A 95 16.56 -10.15 12.13
CA LEU A 95 16.79 -9.93 10.69
C LEU A 95 17.81 -10.88 10.06
N GLU A 96 18.32 -11.87 10.80
CA GLU A 96 19.24 -12.88 10.28
C GLU A 96 18.66 -13.59 9.05
N GLY A 97 19.46 -13.71 7.98
CA GLY A 97 19.07 -14.37 6.74
C GLY A 97 18.01 -13.62 5.89
N LYS A 98 17.53 -12.43 6.31
CA LYS A 98 16.43 -11.72 5.63
C LYS A 98 16.81 -10.93 4.38
N ALA A 99 18.07 -10.99 3.94
CA ALA A 99 18.55 -10.25 2.77
C ALA A 99 17.75 -10.54 1.49
N GLU A 100 17.48 -11.81 1.18
CA GLU A 100 16.67 -12.17 0.01
C GLU A 100 15.20 -11.78 0.15
N ASP A 101 14.65 -11.89 1.36
CA ASP A 101 13.26 -11.53 1.64
C ASP A 101 13.07 -10.02 1.45
N MET A 102 13.99 -9.19 1.92
CA MET A 102 13.97 -7.74 1.67
C MET A 102 14.05 -7.40 0.19
N ILE A 103 14.83 -8.15 -0.60
CA ILE A 103 14.88 -7.96 -2.06
C ILE A 103 13.54 -8.30 -2.70
N LYS A 104 12.90 -9.40 -2.29
CA LYS A 104 11.58 -9.82 -2.80
C LYS A 104 10.50 -8.80 -2.42
N ILE A 105 10.48 -8.37 -1.17
CA ILE A 105 9.53 -7.38 -0.63
C ILE A 105 9.70 -6.05 -1.34
N ALA A 106 10.94 -5.55 -1.49
CA ALA A 106 11.19 -4.29 -2.19
C ALA A 106 10.71 -4.31 -3.65
N LYS A 107 10.97 -5.41 -4.37
CA LYS A 107 10.49 -5.59 -5.74
C LYS A 107 8.97 -5.65 -5.81
N LYS A 108 8.33 -6.36 -4.88
CA LYS A 108 6.87 -6.48 -4.78
C LYS A 108 6.21 -5.11 -4.55
N GLU A 109 6.84 -4.26 -3.75
CA GLU A 109 6.34 -2.92 -3.42
C GLU A 109 6.91 -1.82 -4.32
N ASP A 110 7.45 -2.13 -5.51
CA ASP A 110 7.99 -1.17 -6.49
C ASP A 110 8.99 -0.14 -5.92
N ILE A 111 9.86 -0.56 -5.00
CA ILE A 111 10.95 0.26 -4.45
C ILE A 111 12.32 -0.31 -4.78
N ASP A 112 13.35 0.53 -4.76
CA ASP A 112 14.73 0.10 -5.00
C ASP A 112 15.21 -0.80 -3.83
N PRO A 113 15.57 -2.07 -4.09
CA PRO A 113 15.98 -3.00 -3.03
C PRO A 113 17.22 -2.54 -2.26
N ALA A 114 18.17 -1.88 -2.91
CA ALA A 114 19.40 -1.45 -2.25
C ALA A 114 19.12 -0.28 -1.30
N ILE A 115 18.26 0.66 -1.69
CA ILE A 115 17.82 1.77 -0.84
C ILE A 115 17.00 1.25 0.34
N PHE A 116 16.06 0.33 0.11
CA PHE A 116 15.27 -0.27 1.19
C PHE A 116 16.16 -0.96 2.23
N MET A 117 17.09 -1.80 1.78
CA MET A 117 18.05 -2.49 2.65
C MET A 117 18.96 -1.51 3.39
N ALA A 118 19.41 -0.43 2.74
CA ALA A 118 20.22 0.60 3.38
C ALA A 118 19.47 1.31 4.51
N ILE A 119 18.18 1.64 4.29
CA ILE A 119 17.34 2.30 5.29
C ILE A 119 17.11 1.37 6.47
N VAL A 120 16.68 0.12 6.24
CA VAL A 120 16.46 -0.84 7.34
C VAL A 120 17.75 -1.06 8.14
N ALA A 121 18.91 -1.17 7.49
CA ALA A 121 20.19 -1.29 8.18
C ALA A 121 20.51 -0.05 9.05
N ASN A 122 20.23 1.16 8.54
CA ASN A 122 20.45 2.42 9.25
C ASN A 122 19.53 2.57 10.47
N GLU A 123 18.23 2.30 10.29
CA GLU A 123 17.21 2.41 11.34
C GLU A 123 17.40 1.43 12.50
N THR A 124 17.90 0.24 12.19
CA THR A 124 17.90 -0.87 13.15
C THR A 124 19.29 -1.22 13.66
N GLY A 125 20.35 -0.66 13.07
CA GLY A 125 21.71 -1.12 13.30
C GLY A 125 21.89 -2.59 12.93
N TYR A 126 21.36 -3.01 11.78
CA TYR A 126 21.29 -4.41 11.34
C TYR A 126 20.49 -5.31 12.30
N GLY A 127 19.31 -4.87 12.74
CA GLY A 127 18.39 -5.64 13.58
C GLY A 127 18.69 -5.63 15.08
N LYS A 128 19.70 -4.88 15.52
CA LYS A 128 20.13 -4.83 16.93
C LYS A 128 19.27 -3.92 17.81
N ALA A 129 18.53 -3.00 17.20
CA ALA A 129 17.63 -2.09 17.91
C ALA A 129 16.53 -2.84 18.68
N GLU A 130 16.20 -2.34 19.88
CA GLU A 130 15.17 -2.95 20.73
C GLU A 130 13.78 -2.98 20.07
N ALA A 131 13.45 -1.98 19.25
CA ALA A 131 12.21 -1.95 18.47
C ALA A 131 12.04 -3.17 17.55
N VAL A 132 13.15 -3.69 17.01
CA VAL A 132 13.12 -4.91 16.18
C VAL A 132 12.85 -6.14 17.06
N LYS A 133 13.55 -6.24 18.19
CA LYS A 133 13.45 -7.40 19.10
C LYS A 133 12.10 -7.53 19.79
N THR A 134 11.48 -6.40 20.15
CA THR A 134 10.28 -6.36 21.00
C THR A 134 9.00 -6.05 20.22
N HIS A 135 9.12 -5.35 19.09
CA HIS A 135 7.95 -4.88 18.32
C HIS A 135 7.94 -5.35 16.87
N ASN A 136 8.94 -6.13 16.44
CA ASN A 136 9.13 -6.51 15.04
C ASN A 136 9.13 -5.30 14.09
N ASN A 137 9.57 -4.13 14.60
CA ASN A 137 9.43 -2.86 13.93
C ASN A 137 10.79 -2.40 13.39
N VAL A 138 10.92 -2.44 12.06
CA VAL A 138 12.18 -2.30 11.35
C VAL A 138 12.42 -0.91 10.76
N ALA A 139 11.48 0.01 10.99
CA ALA A 139 11.53 1.39 10.47
C ALA A 139 10.99 2.43 11.48
N GLY A 140 10.99 2.10 12.78
CA GLY A 140 10.56 3.03 13.84
C GLY A 140 9.12 3.51 13.71
N MET A 141 8.23 2.71 13.13
CA MET A 141 6.85 3.10 12.85
C MET A 141 6.07 3.32 14.15
N MET A 142 5.43 4.47 14.30
CA MET A 142 4.63 4.82 15.48
C MET A 142 3.17 4.38 15.32
N GLY A 143 2.57 3.84 16.38
CA GLY A 143 1.14 3.59 16.52
C GLY A 143 0.43 4.74 17.25
N SER A 144 -0.72 4.44 17.87
CA SER A 144 -1.52 5.39 18.65
C SER A 144 -0.89 5.75 20.00
N GLY A 145 0.36 6.24 20.01
CA GLY A 145 1.11 6.66 21.19
C GLY A 145 2.50 6.02 21.28
N ASP A 146 2.56 4.70 21.17
CA ASP A 146 3.79 3.91 21.28
C ASP A 146 4.27 3.37 19.92
N LEU A 147 5.45 2.75 19.89
CA LEU A 147 5.94 2.03 18.72
C LEU A 147 4.93 0.97 18.28
N PHE A 148 4.68 0.92 16.97
CA PHE A 148 3.77 -0.07 16.42
C PHE A 148 4.37 -1.48 16.54
N HIS A 149 3.60 -2.42 17.09
CA HIS A 149 3.96 -3.82 17.18
C HIS A 149 3.43 -4.58 15.96
N PHE A 150 4.29 -5.31 15.27
CA PHE A 150 3.91 -6.22 14.19
C PHE A 150 3.91 -7.67 14.67
N ASP A 151 2.98 -8.47 14.13
CA ASP A 151 2.87 -9.90 14.45
C ASP A 151 4.13 -10.71 14.11
N SER A 152 4.96 -10.21 13.19
CA SER A 152 6.24 -10.83 12.81
C SER A 152 7.18 -9.83 12.13
N ILE A 153 8.47 -10.17 12.09
CA ILE A 153 9.48 -9.41 11.34
C ILE A 153 9.10 -9.25 9.86
N ASP A 154 8.55 -10.29 9.24
CA ASP A 154 8.15 -10.24 7.83
C ASP A 154 7.03 -9.21 7.62
N LYS A 155 6.08 -9.10 8.56
CA LYS A 155 5.05 -8.07 8.54
C LYS A 155 5.60 -6.67 8.77
N GLY A 156 6.60 -6.53 9.64
CA GLY A 156 7.33 -5.28 9.83
C GLY A 156 8.06 -4.83 8.57
N LEU A 157 8.72 -5.76 7.87
CA LEU A 157 9.43 -5.50 6.60
C LEU A 157 8.45 -5.15 5.47
N ASP A 158 7.34 -5.89 5.32
CA ASP A 158 6.27 -5.58 4.37
C ASP A 158 5.73 -4.15 4.62
N ALA A 159 5.43 -3.81 5.88
CA ALA A 159 4.92 -2.50 6.25
C ALA A 159 5.94 -1.38 6.02
N ALA A 160 7.23 -1.63 6.31
CA ALA A 160 8.30 -0.67 6.07
C ALA A 160 8.50 -0.41 4.56
N ALA A 161 8.49 -1.45 3.74
CA ALA A 161 8.62 -1.33 2.29
C ALA A 161 7.42 -0.61 1.66
N LYS A 162 6.20 -0.99 2.08
CA LYS A 162 4.98 -0.31 1.66
C LYS A 162 5.00 1.17 2.04
N ASN A 163 5.37 1.50 3.28
CA ASN A 163 5.55 2.89 3.70
C ASN A 163 6.62 3.61 2.87
N LEU A 164 7.75 2.97 2.59
CA LEU A 164 8.80 3.58 1.77
C LEU A 164 8.30 3.85 0.34
N ASN A 165 7.50 2.95 -0.24
CA ASN A 165 6.84 3.20 -1.52
C ASN A 165 5.89 4.41 -1.45
N GLU A 166 4.93 4.34 -0.53
CA GLU A 166 3.84 5.30 -0.41
C GLU A 166 4.32 6.70 -0.04
N LEU A 167 5.36 6.80 0.78
CA LEU A 167 5.91 8.05 1.27
C LEU A 167 6.92 8.68 0.31
N TYR A 168 7.66 7.87 -0.47
CA TYR A 168 8.82 8.33 -1.22
C TYR A 168 8.83 7.90 -2.69
N PHE A 169 8.90 6.59 -2.97
CA PHE A 169 9.13 6.12 -4.35
C PHE A 169 7.95 6.43 -5.28
N SER A 170 6.71 6.21 -4.82
CA SER A 170 5.49 6.59 -5.56
C SER A 170 5.37 8.09 -5.85
N LYS A 171 6.18 8.92 -5.18
CA LYS A 171 6.23 10.39 -5.33
C LYS A 171 7.44 10.86 -6.14
N GLY A 172 8.18 9.94 -6.76
CA GLY A 172 9.39 10.25 -7.52
C GLY A 172 10.62 10.58 -6.65
N LEU A 173 10.54 10.37 -5.33
CA LEU A 173 11.67 10.46 -4.40
C LEU A 173 12.40 9.11 -4.39
N THR A 174 13.05 8.79 -5.52
CA THR A 174 13.63 7.47 -5.79
C THR A 174 15.16 7.43 -5.61
N THR A 175 15.78 8.51 -5.10
CA THR A 175 17.22 8.57 -4.84
C THR A 175 17.48 8.92 -3.38
N PRO A 176 18.63 8.50 -2.81
CA PRO A 176 18.99 8.85 -1.43
C PRO A 176 18.92 10.35 -1.14
N GLU A 177 19.34 11.21 -2.07
CA GLU A 177 19.29 12.66 -1.89
C GLU A 177 17.86 13.19 -1.79
N LYS A 178 16.95 12.64 -2.60
CA LYS A 178 15.54 13.03 -2.60
C LYS A 178 14.82 12.52 -1.36
N ILE A 179 15.11 11.28 -0.95
CA ILE A 179 14.55 10.67 0.26
C ILE A 179 15.07 11.39 1.50
N GLY A 180 16.40 11.56 1.61
CA GLY A 180 17.05 12.16 2.78
C GLY A 180 16.56 13.57 3.10
N LYS A 181 16.29 14.41 2.09
CA LYS A 181 15.69 15.74 2.31
C LYS A 181 14.39 15.72 3.11
N LYS A 182 13.62 14.64 3.00
CA LYS A 182 12.34 14.45 3.70
C LYS A 182 12.48 13.53 4.92
N TYR A 183 13.33 12.50 4.80
CA TYR A 183 13.51 11.45 5.80
C TYR A 183 14.40 11.89 6.96
N ALA A 184 15.49 12.60 6.66
CA ALA A 184 16.48 13.10 7.62
C ALA A 184 16.93 14.52 7.21
N PRO A 185 16.06 15.54 7.38
CA PRO A 185 16.38 16.90 6.99
C PRO A 185 17.52 17.49 7.84
N VAL A 186 18.55 18.00 7.18
CA VAL A 186 19.67 18.71 7.82
C VAL A 186 19.16 20.01 8.44
N GLY A 187 19.57 20.29 9.68
CA GLY A 187 19.13 21.46 10.43
C GLY A 187 17.72 21.33 11.06
N ALA A 188 17.22 20.10 11.22
CA ALA A 188 15.98 19.86 11.95
C ALA A 188 16.14 20.26 13.43
N ALA A 189 15.14 20.95 13.99
CA ALA A 189 15.19 21.44 15.37
C ALA A 189 15.32 20.30 16.41
N ASN A 190 14.94 19.09 16.05
CA ASN A 190 15.06 17.88 16.86
C ASN A 190 16.35 17.08 16.61
N ASP A 191 17.31 17.61 15.83
CA ASP A 191 18.64 17.03 15.59
C ASP A 191 19.75 18.04 15.92
N PRO A 192 19.96 18.36 17.21
CA PRO A 192 20.95 19.35 17.64
C PRO A 192 22.40 18.88 17.41
N THR A 193 22.61 17.59 17.14
CA THR A 193 23.92 16.97 16.91
C THR A 193 24.25 16.78 15.42
N ASP A 194 23.37 17.25 14.52
CA ASP A 194 23.50 17.13 13.06
C ASP A 194 23.81 15.70 12.59
N LEU A 195 23.13 14.70 13.17
CA LEU A 195 23.26 13.32 12.75
C LEU A 195 22.67 13.11 11.34
N ASN A 196 21.68 13.93 10.97
CA ASN A 196 20.99 13.86 9.68
C ASN A 196 21.92 14.15 8.50
N SER A 197 22.99 14.93 8.68
CA SER A 197 23.97 15.18 7.61
C SER A 197 24.71 13.91 7.15
N ASN A 198 24.75 12.89 8.01
CA ASN A 198 25.39 11.60 7.71
C ASN A 198 24.45 10.60 7.00
N TRP A 199 23.14 10.85 6.98
CA TRP A 199 22.17 9.89 6.46
C TRP A 199 22.37 9.62 4.95
N VAL A 200 22.40 10.69 4.13
CA VAL A 200 22.54 10.55 2.67
C VAL A 200 23.88 9.89 2.29
N PRO A 201 25.04 10.32 2.83
CA PRO A 201 26.32 9.64 2.59
C PRO A 201 26.29 8.15 2.94
N ASN A 202 25.70 7.78 4.09
CA ASN A 202 25.65 6.40 4.55
C ASN A 202 24.79 5.51 3.64
N VAL A 203 23.61 6.00 3.23
CA VAL A 203 22.73 5.27 2.30
C VAL A 203 23.39 5.12 0.92
N LYS A 204 24.07 6.15 0.42
CA LYS A 204 24.81 6.07 -0.86
C LYS A 204 25.95 5.06 -0.81
N LYS A 205 26.73 5.05 0.29
CA LYS A 205 27.80 4.07 0.48
C LYS A 205 27.25 2.66 0.54
N PHE A 206 26.18 2.45 1.31
CA PHE A 206 25.54 1.13 1.40
C PHE A 206 25.07 0.64 0.04
N THR A 207 24.32 1.47 -0.68
CA THR A 207 23.78 1.13 -2.01
C THR A 207 24.90 0.83 -3.01
N SER A 208 26.00 1.60 -3.02
CA SER A 208 27.14 1.31 -3.89
C SER A 208 27.83 -0.02 -3.57
N ASP A 209 27.95 -0.37 -2.29
CA ASP A 209 28.63 -1.61 -1.87
C ASP A 209 27.91 -2.88 -2.35
N ILE A 210 26.59 -2.80 -2.54
CA ILE A 210 25.75 -3.94 -2.93
C ILE A 210 25.19 -3.82 -4.35
N SER A 211 25.61 -2.80 -5.10
CA SER A 211 25.23 -2.68 -6.51
C SER A 211 26.16 -3.51 -7.40
N LYS A 212 25.68 -3.95 -8.57
CA LYS A 212 26.57 -4.57 -9.56
C LYS A 212 27.48 -3.47 -10.12
N SER A 213 28.78 -3.76 -10.19
CA SER A 213 29.74 -2.85 -10.80
C SER A 213 29.57 -2.92 -12.31
N ASP A 214 28.89 -1.93 -12.90
CA ASP A 214 28.93 -1.75 -14.34
C ASP A 214 30.35 -1.32 -14.73
N GLY A 215 31.04 -2.18 -15.47
CA GLY A 215 32.28 -1.80 -16.12
C GLY A 215 32.01 -0.65 -17.09
N LYS A 216 32.50 0.55 -16.73
CA LYS A 216 32.58 1.79 -17.53
C LYS A 216 31.28 2.50 -17.96
N SER A 217 31.28 3.80 -17.70
CA SER A 217 31.05 4.93 -18.65
C SER A 217 30.06 5.95 -18.06
N ALA A 218 30.54 7.09 -17.59
CA ALA A 218 30.63 8.36 -18.33
C ALA A 218 29.27 9.02 -18.60
N ASP A 219 29.11 10.17 -17.95
CA ASP A 219 28.28 11.30 -18.36
C ASP A 219 28.14 11.40 -19.89
N LYS A 220 26.89 11.29 -20.36
CA LYS A 220 26.33 11.94 -21.57
C LYS A 220 24.88 11.56 -21.77
N GLY A 221 24.02 12.57 -21.91
CA GLY A 221 22.77 12.44 -22.67
C GLY A 221 21.49 12.47 -21.86
N LYS A 222 21.05 13.69 -21.56
CA LYS A 222 19.66 14.14 -21.47
C LYS A 222 18.63 13.14 -22.05
N GLU A 223 17.84 12.53 -21.16
CA GLU A 223 16.43 12.25 -21.38
C GLU A 223 15.69 12.48 -20.05
N THR A 224 15.17 13.70 -19.90
CA THR A 224 14.29 14.07 -18.79
C THR A 224 12.93 13.41 -19.01
N VAL A 225 12.72 12.22 -18.45
CA VAL A 225 11.38 11.65 -18.31
C VAL A 225 10.75 12.27 -17.07
N SER A 226 9.88 13.26 -17.30
CA SER A 226 9.06 13.87 -16.25
C SER A 226 7.95 12.90 -15.85
N CYS A 227 8.04 12.32 -14.65
CA CYS A 227 6.90 11.70 -13.98
C CYS A 227 6.15 12.79 -13.20
N ASP A 228 5.51 13.69 -13.94
CA ASP A 228 4.54 14.65 -13.39
C ASP A 228 3.30 13.89 -12.92
N SER A 229 3.20 13.62 -11.62
CA SER A 229 1.89 13.55 -10.94
C SER A 229 1.24 14.93 -10.79
N ASP A 230 1.88 15.96 -11.32
CA ASP A 230 1.25 17.25 -11.54
C ASP A 230 0.23 17.08 -12.67
N VAL A 231 -1.03 16.83 -12.30
CA VAL A 231 -2.08 17.56 -13.01
C VAL A 231 -1.82 19.01 -12.63
N PRO A 232 -1.23 19.85 -13.51
CA PRO A 232 -0.93 21.22 -13.13
C PRO A 232 -2.23 21.84 -12.63
N ALA A 233 -2.20 22.65 -11.56
CA ALA A 233 -3.42 23.16 -10.93
C ALA A 233 -4.48 23.64 -11.95
N GLY A 234 -4.04 24.22 -13.08
CA GLY A 234 -4.88 24.61 -14.21
C GLY A 234 -5.61 23.46 -14.95
N LYS A 235 -5.04 22.26 -15.10
CA LYS A 235 -5.74 21.08 -15.69
C LYS A 235 -6.79 20.51 -14.71
N SER A 236 -6.52 20.51 -13.40
CA SER A 236 -7.47 20.07 -12.37
C SER A 236 -8.70 20.97 -12.31
N ILE A 237 -8.47 22.29 -12.35
CA ILE A 237 -9.54 23.29 -12.41
C ILE A 237 -10.40 23.10 -13.68
N LYS A 238 -9.76 22.96 -14.86
CA LYS A 238 -10.49 22.71 -16.12
C LYS A 238 -11.30 21.41 -16.09
N LYS A 239 -10.80 20.36 -15.43
CA LYS A 239 -11.54 19.09 -15.27
C LYS A 239 -12.74 19.26 -14.34
N LEU A 240 -12.56 19.96 -13.22
CA LEU A 240 -13.64 20.27 -12.28
C LEU A 240 -14.73 21.12 -12.93
N GLU A 241 -14.36 22.17 -13.66
CA GLU A 241 -15.30 23.01 -14.42
C GLU A 241 -16.10 22.20 -15.45
N LYS A 242 -15.45 21.29 -16.18
CA LYS A 242 -16.14 20.38 -17.12
C LYS A 242 -17.13 19.47 -16.40
N VAL A 243 -16.74 18.90 -15.24
CA VAL A 243 -17.61 18.05 -14.43
C VAL A 243 -18.83 18.83 -13.91
N ILE A 244 -18.61 20.06 -13.43
CA ILE A 244 -19.68 20.95 -12.95
C ILE A 244 -20.63 21.33 -14.08
N LYS A 245 -20.10 21.74 -15.25
CA LYS A 245 -20.91 22.09 -16.43
C LYS A 245 -21.77 20.91 -16.91
N LYS A 246 -21.20 19.70 -16.95
CA LYS A 246 -21.93 18.48 -17.36
C LYS A 246 -23.06 18.10 -16.40
N ASN A 247 -22.96 18.49 -15.12
CA ASN A 247 -23.92 18.15 -14.08
C ASN A 247 -24.80 19.36 -13.67
N GLY A 248 -25.15 20.22 -14.64
CA GLY A 248 -26.10 21.31 -14.40
C GLY A 248 -25.62 22.35 -13.38
N GLY A 249 -24.30 22.58 -13.30
CA GLY A 249 -23.71 23.56 -12.39
C GLY A 249 -23.42 23.04 -10.99
N LYS A 250 -23.50 21.72 -10.75
CA LYS A 250 -23.24 21.09 -9.44
C LYS A 250 -22.22 19.96 -9.56
N LEU A 251 -21.60 19.57 -8.45
CA LEU A 251 -20.81 18.35 -8.41
C LEU A 251 -21.72 17.10 -8.46
N PRO A 252 -21.28 16.00 -9.09
CA PRO A 252 -22.00 14.74 -9.02
C PRO A 252 -22.02 14.25 -7.57
N LYS A 253 -23.11 13.60 -7.15
CA LYS A 253 -23.19 12.97 -5.83
C LYS A 253 -22.02 11.98 -5.66
N THR A 254 -21.46 11.94 -4.45
CA THR A 254 -20.42 10.97 -4.10
C THR A 254 -20.97 9.55 -4.27
N LYS A 255 -20.18 8.67 -4.88
CA LYS A 255 -20.48 7.23 -4.93
C LYS A 255 -19.83 6.49 -3.77
N HIS A 256 -19.22 7.20 -2.82
CA HIS A 256 -18.49 6.66 -1.68
C HIS A 256 -17.41 5.64 -2.10
N LYS A 257 -16.77 5.87 -3.26
CA LYS A 257 -15.68 5.02 -3.73
C LYS A 257 -14.51 5.13 -2.79
N THR A 258 -13.97 3.99 -2.40
CA THR A 258 -12.67 3.90 -1.74
C THR A 258 -11.58 3.78 -2.78
N PHE A 259 -10.50 4.53 -2.60
CA PHE A 259 -9.32 4.51 -3.46
C PHE A 259 -8.13 4.09 -2.61
N GLU A 260 -7.42 3.06 -3.04
CA GLU A 260 -6.17 2.65 -2.43
C GLU A 260 -4.96 3.13 -3.24
N PRO A 261 -3.82 3.42 -2.59
CA PRO A 261 -3.65 3.42 -1.14
C PRO A 261 -4.34 4.62 -0.47
N ASN A 262 -4.86 4.40 0.74
CA ASN A 262 -5.35 5.45 1.65
C ASN A 262 -4.76 5.27 3.06
N THR A 263 -3.77 6.10 3.38
CA THR A 263 -3.03 6.10 4.66
C THR A 263 -3.83 6.70 5.82
N TYR A 264 -4.96 7.36 5.55
CA TYR A 264 -5.79 7.91 6.60
C TYR A 264 -6.67 6.81 7.20
N ASN A 265 -6.86 6.83 8.52
CA ASN A 265 -7.66 5.84 9.23
C ASN A 265 -9.05 5.68 8.61
N TYR A 266 -9.45 4.43 8.39
CA TYR A 266 -10.69 4.11 7.70
C TYR A 266 -11.89 4.82 8.32
N LYS A 267 -12.72 5.44 7.47
CA LYS A 267 -13.92 6.21 7.86
C LYS A 267 -13.67 7.43 8.74
N GLU A 268 -12.43 7.87 8.88
CA GLU A 268 -12.14 9.19 9.44
C GLU A 268 -12.41 10.32 8.44
N CYS A 269 -12.44 11.55 8.96
CA CYS A 269 -12.67 12.75 8.16
C CYS A 269 -11.67 12.89 6.99
N THR A 270 -10.39 12.62 7.27
CA THR A 270 -9.27 12.68 6.33
C THR A 270 -9.36 11.61 5.25
N TRP A 271 -9.72 10.38 5.62
CA TRP A 271 -9.96 9.26 4.71
C TRP A 271 -11.07 9.57 3.72
N TYR A 272 -12.18 10.15 4.19
CA TYR A 272 -13.30 10.52 3.33
C TYR A 272 -12.93 11.62 2.33
N VAL A 273 -12.30 12.70 2.79
CA VAL A 273 -11.95 13.83 1.92
C VAL A 273 -10.95 13.41 0.84
N TYR A 274 -9.99 12.55 1.17
CA TYR A 274 -9.08 11.95 0.19
C TYR A 274 -9.85 11.21 -0.91
N ASN A 275 -10.71 10.27 -0.53
CA ASN A 275 -11.49 9.48 -1.48
C ASN A 275 -12.40 10.36 -2.34
N ARG A 276 -13.02 11.39 -1.76
CA ARG A 276 -13.89 12.32 -2.48
C ARG A 276 -13.13 13.15 -3.52
N ARG A 277 -11.93 13.64 -3.19
CA ARG A 277 -11.04 14.34 -4.14
C ARG A 277 -10.63 13.39 -5.29
N LYS A 278 -10.24 12.16 -4.96
CA LYS A 278 -9.82 11.14 -5.96
C LYS A 278 -10.95 10.77 -6.91
N GLU A 279 -12.18 10.65 -6.41
CA GLU A 279 -13.37 10.38 -7.24
C GLU A 279 -13.58 11.43 -8.34
N LEU A 280 -13.26 12.69 -8.03
CA LEU A 280 -13.35 13.81 -8.96
C LEU A 280 -12.07 14.02 -9.78
N GLY A 281 -11.04 13.19 -9.54
CA GLY A 281 -9.72 13.29 -10.15
C GLY A 281 -9.00 14.58 -9.78
N LEU A 282 -9.23 15.07 -8.57
CA LEU A 282 -8.56 16.23 -7.99
C LEU A 282 -7.33 15.79 -7.18
N PRO A 283 -6.25 16.59 -7.15
CA PRO A 283 -5.03 16.22 -6.45
C PRO A 283 -5.26 16.20 -4.93
N VAL A 284 -4.81 15.17 -4.25
CA VAL A 284 -4.80 15.11 -2.79
C VAL A 284 -3.71 14.14 -2.39
N THR A 285 -2.95 14.50 -1.37
CA THR A 285 -1.86 13.65 -0.87
C THR A 285 -2.32 12.88 0.37
N LEU A 286 -1.56 11.85 0.66
CA LEU A 286 -1.77 10.92 1.77
C LEU A 286 -1.09 11.39 3.08
N LEU A 287 -0.41 12.54 3.07
CA LEU A 287 0.52 12.95 4.13
C LEU A 287 0.19 14.26 4.81
N PHE A 288 -1.08 14.63 4.83
CA PHE A 288 -1.50 15.81 5.57
C PHE A 288 -1.73 15.54 7.05
N GLY A 289 -1.72 14.27 7.50
CA GLY A 289 -1.95 13.91 8.91
C GLY A 289 -3.37 14.21 9.36
N ASN A 290 -3.54 14.76 10.57
CA ASN A 290 -4.85 15.03 11.16
C ASN A 290 -5.56 16.19 10.46
N GLY A 291 -6.89 16.27 10.53
CA GLY A 291 -7.67 17.26 9.78
C GLY A 291 -7.26 18.72 10.01
N GLY A 292 -6.80 19.06 11.23
CA GLY A 292 -6.29 20.39 11.57
C GLY A 292 -4.91 20.74 11.02
N ASP A 293 -4.11 19.75 10.63
CA ASP A 293 -2.76 19.94 10.10
C ASP A 293 -2.72 20.20 8.58
N TRP A 294 -3.82 19.89 7.89
CA TRP A 294 -3.86 19.87 6.43
C TRP A 294 -3.46 21.20 5.79
N PRO A 295 -3.86 22.39 6.29
CA PRO A 295 -3.47 23.64 5.66
C PRO A 295 -1.96 23.86 5.59
N GLU A 296 -1.25 23.65 6.71
CA GLU A 296 0.19 23.89 6.78
C GLU A 296 0.94 22.89 5.89
N ARG A 297 0.59 21.60 5.99
CA ARG A 297 1.24 20.56 5.17
C ARG A 297 0.88 20.64 3.70
N ALA A 298 -0.32 21.11 3.35
CA ALA A 298 -0.71 21.38 1.97
C ALA A 298 0.09 22.53 1.38
N LYS A 299 0.28 23.61 2.14
CA LYS A 299 1.12 24.74 1.71
C LYS A 299 2.57 24.31 1.47
N GLN A 300 3.14 23.47 2.35
CA GLN A 300 4.48 22.90 2.17
C GLN A 300 4.60 22.04 0.90
N GLN A 301 3.49 21.45 0.44
CA GLN A 301 3.41 20.65 -0.79
C GLN A 301 2.91 21.44 -2.00
N GLY A 302 2.95 22.77 -1.96
CA GLY A 302 2.64 23.65 -3.09
C GLY A 302 1.15 23.87 -3.36
N TYR A 303 0.25 23.40 -2.50
CA TYR A 303 -1.17 23.73 -2.60
C TYR A 303 -1.37 25.20 -2.23
N LYS A 304 -2.32 25.83 -2.90
CA LYS A 304 -2.80 27.15 -2.47
C LYS A 304 -3.71 26.95 -1.27
N THR A 305 -3.48 27.76 -0.24
CA THR A 305 -4.34 27.84 0.94
C THR A 305 -4.90 29.24 1.10
N GLY A 306 -6.09 29.39 1.65
CA GLY A 306 -6.67 30.72 1.90
C GLY A 306 -7.96 30.68 2.69
N LYS A 307 -8.73 31.76 2.60
CA LYS A 307 -9.96 31.98 3.36
C LYS A 307 -11.23 32.00 2.49
N GLU A 308 -11.08 31.85 1.18
CA GLU A 308 -12.19 31.89 0.23
C GLU A 308 -12.78 30.50 0.01
N PRO A 309 -14.08 30.28 0.27
CA PRO A 309 -14.69 29.00 -0.04
C PRO A 309 -14.77 28.79 -1.56
N LYS A 310 -14.32 27.62 -2.04
CA LYS A 310 -14.42 27.21 -3.45
C LYS A 310 -14.95 25.79 -3.54
N VAL A 311 -15.83 25.54 -4.52
CA VAL A 311 -16.32 24.19 -4.82
C VAL A 311 -15.12 23.30 -5.14
N GLY A 312 -15.05 22.13 -4.52
CA GLY A 312 -13.93 21.19 -4.66
C GLY A 312 -12.76 21.42 -3.73
N ALA A 313 -12.76 22.51 -2.94
CA ALA A 313 -11.76 22.75 -1.92
C ALA A 313 -11.92 21.81 -0.72
N MET A 314 -10.86 21.69 0.06
CA MET A 314 -10.87 20.99 1.35
C MET A 314 -10.88 22.07 2.45
N VAL A 315 -11.84 22.02 3.37
CA VAL A 315 -11.98 22.99 4.45
C VAL A 315 -11.55 22.37 5.76
N SER A 316 -10.60 23.01 6.43
CA SER A 316 -9.96 22.55 7.68
C SER A 316 -10.36 23.41 8.86
N TRP A 317 -10.74 22.73 9.95
CA TRP A 317 -10.89 23.30 11.27
C TRP A 317 -9.60 23.05 12.06
N PRO A 318 -8.97 24.10 12.61
CA PRO A 318 -7.79 23.94 13.45
C PRO A 318 -8.15 23.23 14.77
N TYR A 319 -7.11 22.77 15.49
CA TYR A 319 -7.27 22.12 16.80
C TYR A 319 -8.06 22.94 17.81
N LYS A 320 -8.02 24.28 17.73
CA LYS A 320 -8.82 25.19 18.56
C LYS A 320 -9.72 26.00 17.63
N SER A 321 -10.85 25.42 17.24
CA SER A 321 -11.76 26.08 16.32
C SER A 321 -12.84 26.88 17.04
N GLU A 322 -13.28 27.98 16.43
CA GLU A 322 -14.47 28.72 16.86
C GLU A 322 -15.77 27.90 16.76
N ASP A 323 -15.84 26.95 15.82
CA ASP A 323 -17.05 26.12 15.62
C ASP A 323 -17.13 24.94 16.60
N PHE A 324 -15.99 24.38 16.99
CA PHE A 324 -15.91 23.12 17.76
C PHE A 324 -15.21 23.26 19.13
N GLY A 325 -14.61 24.41 19.42
CA GLY A 325 -13.69 24.55 20.54
C GLY A 325 -12.40 23.76 20.34
N SER A 326 -11.80 23.33 21.45
CA SER A 326 -10.61 22.47 21.44
C SER A 326 -10.97 21.05 21.02
N THR A 327 -10.38 20.57 19.93
CA THR A 327 -10.50 19.22 19.40
C THR A 327 -9.14 18.54 19.39
N VAL A 328 -9.10 17.22 19.55
CA VAL A 328 -7.84 16.46 19.65
C VAL A 328 -7.09 16.41 18.31
N TYR A 329 -7.80 16.46 17.18
CA TYR A 329 -7.24 16.22 15.84
C TYR A 329 -7.56 17.34 14.82
N GLY A 330 -8.28 18.40 15.22
CA GLY A 330 -8.95 19.26 14.25
C GLY A 330 -9.98 18.48 13.42
N HIS A 331 -10.38 19.04 12.28
CA HIS A 331 -11.32 18.36 11.37
C HIS A 331 -11.12 18.79 9.92
N ILE A 332 -11.50 17.95 8.96
CA ILE A 332 -11.48 18.29 7.53
C ILE A 332 -12.77 17.83 6.84
N ALA A 333 -13.29 18.65 5.93
CA ALA A 333 -14.42 18.31 5.07
C ALA A 333 -14.16 18.72 3.62
N PHE A 334 -14.98 18.19 2.70
CA PHE A 334 -14.93 18.53 1.28
C PHE A 334 -16.04 19.53 0.94
N VAL A 335 -15.71 20.61 0.22
CA VAL A 335 -16.69 21.66 -0.16
C VAL A 335 -17.46 21.23 -1.40
N GLU A 336 -18.72 20.83 -1.21
CA GLU A 336 -19.61 20.39 -2.29
C GLU A 336 -20.25 21.57 -3.04
N GLU A 337 -20.54 22.68 -2.34
CA GLU A 337 -21.25 23.83 -2.89
C GLU A 337 -20.91 25.12 -2.15
N VAL A 338 -20.84 26.24 -2.88
CA VAL A 338 -20.73 27.59 -2.33
C VAL A 338 -21.97 28.37 -2.77
N LYS A 339 -22.81 28.78 -1.82
CA LYS A 339 -24.06 29.50 -2.08
C LYS A 339 -23.81 31.01 -2.25
N LYS A 340 -24.73 31.69 -2.94
CA LYS A 340 -24.67 33.15 -3.16
C LYS A 340 -24.66 33.99 -1.87
N ASN A 341 -25.25 33.49 -0.78
CA ASN A 341 -25.30 34.14 0.53
C ASN A 341 -24.00 33.93 1.36
N GLY A 342 -23.01 33.23 0.82
CA GLY A 342 -21.74 32.92 1.48
C GLY A 342 -21.75 31.68 2.37
N GLU A 343 -22.85 30.94 2.45
CA GLU A 343 -22.86 29.62 3.06
C GLU A 343 -22.15 28.59 2.18
N ILE A 344 -21.57 27.58 2.80
CA ILE A 344 -21.02 26.40 2.11
C ILE A 344 -21.77 25.15 2.52
N ARG A 345 -22.00 24.25 1.56
CA ARG A 345 -22.40 22.86 1.84
C ARG A 345 -21.14 22.00 1.76
N VAL A 346 -20.90 21.23 2.82
CA VAL A 346 -19.77 20.31 2.90
C VAL A 346 -20.25 18.88 3.02
N SER A 347 -19.41 17.95 2.58
CA SER A 347 -19.54 16.53 2.87
C SER A 347 -18.35 16.05 3.69
N GLU A 348 -18.61 15.20 4.67
CA GLU A 348 -17.61 14.76 5.64
C GLU A 348 -17.95 13.38 6.23
N HIS A 349 -17.02 12.83 7.01
CA HIS A 349 -17.23 11.62 7.77
C HIS A 349 -16.71 11.81 9.20
N ASN A 350 -17.30 11.09 10.15
CA ASN A 350 -16.91 11.04 11.55
C ASN A 350 -17.08 12.36 12.35
N ILE A 351 -17.86 13.32 11.85
CA ILE A 351 -18.39 14.42 12.70
C ILE A 351 -19.51 13.91 13.62
N LYS A 352 -20.29 12.96 13.11
CA LYS A 352 -21.11 12.04 13.88
C LYS A 352 -20.35 10.72 13.92
N PRO A 353 -20.17 10.09 15.10
CA PRO A 353 -19.35 8.89 15.23
C PRO A 353 -19.67 7.84 14.15
N PHE A 354 -18.65 7.50 13.36
CA PHE A 354 -18.65 6.52 12.28
C PHE A 354 -19.68 6.74 11.16
N ALA A 355 -20.19 7.96 10.99
CA ALA A 355 -21.18 8.27 9.97
C ALA A 355 -20.72 9.33 8.96
N TYR A 356 -21.13 9.12 7.71
CA TYR A 356 -21.15 10.15 6.69
C TYR A 356 -22.18 11.23 7.03
N GLY A 357 -21.85 12.48 6.73
CA GLY A 357 -22.75 13.61 6.89
C GLY A 357 -22.55 14.67 5.82
N GLU A 358 -23.63 15.41 5.56
CA GLU A 358 -23.55 16.70 4.90
C GLU A 358 -24.16 17.76 5.81
N ARG A 359 -23.60 18.97 5.79
CA ARG A 359 -24.18 20.13 6.46
C ARG A 359 -23.89 21.40 5.69
N THR A 360 -24.71 22.40 5.96
CA THR A 360 -24.56 23.75 5.42
C THR A 360 -24.38 24.73 6.54
N PHE A 361 -23.39 25.62 6.43
CA PHE A 361 -23.11 26.65 7.42
C PHE A 361 -22.35 27.82 6.79
N LYS A 362 -22.23 28.93 7.53
CA LYS A 362 -21.42 30.08 7.16
C LYS A 362 -20.01 29.94 7.73
N PRO A 363 -18.94 29.94 6.93
CA PRO A 363 -17.58 29.75 7.42
C PRO A 363 -17.17 30.81 8.45
N LYS A 364 -16.55 30.37 9.55
CA LYS A 364 -15.82 31.21 10.50
C LYS A 364 -14.45 31.64 9.98
N LYS A 365 -13.80 32.58 10.67
CA LYS A 365 -12.54 33.20 10.22
C LYS A 365 -11.30 32.32 10.42
N ASP A 366 -11.35 31.45 11.42
CA ASP A 366 -10.30 30.50 11.78
C ASP A 366 -10.14 29.37 10.76
N LEU A 367 -11.22 29.00 10.06
CA LEU A 367 -11.21 28.02 8.98
C LEU A 367 -10.20 28.34 7.88
N THR A 368 -9.57 27.30 7.33
CA THR A 368 -8.66 27.44 6.18
C THR A 368 -9.04 26.50 5.06
N PHE A 369 -9.10 27.04 3.84
CA PHE A 369 -9.42 26.30 2.62
C PHE A 369 -8.15 25.96 1.86
N ILE A 370 -8.12 24.76 1.27
CA ILE A 370 -7.03 24.22 0.46
C ILE A 370 -7.58 23.93 -0.94
N TYR A 371 -6.91 24.43 -1.98
CA TYR A 371 -7.40 24.41 -3.37
C TYR A 371 -6.69 23.36 -4.25
#